data_AF-A0A8J8J7W6-F1
#
_entry.id   AF-A0A8J8J7W6-F1
#
_cell.length_a   1.000
_cell.length_b   1.000
_cell.length_c   1.000
_cell.angle_alpha   90.00
_cell.angle_beta   90.00
_cell.angle_gamma   90.00
#
_symmetry.space_group_name_H-M   'P 1'
#
loop_
_entity.id
_entity.type
_entity.pdbx_description
1 polymer ?
#
loop_
_entity_poly.entity_id
_entity_poly.type
_entity_poly.pdbx_seq_one_letter_code
_entity_poly.pdbx_strand_id
1 'polypeptide(L)'
;MKRERVLEEIDRRIKRLQAEIEIAETGLRRIEEIGARAKGPEVKDYSPYYLAGMLLWFAIGLVLLVVISKRAPSGVKIPTGLYALMIVAFSVPLAYYLLTRERKEEPGKDLLERERMARLVLKAFYEPLRRAVERDDRKALETLADELLRNPALANAIERLGEGDPKVIAYALLLYANFRDGLEDEVAETAERVHNKPVKALLQSLLEPKGYNGEERSIEGEGNEV
;
A
#
# COMPACT_ATOMS: atom_id res chain seq x y z
N MET A 1 22.14 20.86 -17.13
CA MET A 1 20.89 21.55 -16.73
C MET A 1 19.63 20.69 -16.83
N LYS A 2 19.16 20.24 -18.02
CA LYS A 2 17.87 19.51 -18.14
C LYS A 2 17.83 18.19 -17.35
N ARG A 3 18.84 17.34 -17.52
CA ARG A 3 18.99 16.07 -16.78
C ARG A 3 19.17 16.28 -15.27
N GLU A 4 19.90 17.31 -14.86
CA GLU A 4 20.10 17.62 -13.44
C GLU A 4 18.77 17.93 -12.75
N ARG A 5 17.87 18.67 -13.40
CA ARG A 5 16.54 18.96 -12.86
C ARG A 5 15.71 17.69 -12.64
N VAL A 6 15.78 16.73 -13.57
CA VAL A 6 15.11 15.43 -13.43
C VAL A 6 15.72 14.62 -12.29
N LEU A 7 17.05 14.55 -12.22
CA LEU A 7 17.77 13.85 -11.14
C LEU A 7 17.49 14.47 -9.77
N GLU A 8 17.41 15.79 -9.67
CA GLU A 8 17.03 16.49 -8.44
C GLU A 8 15.63 16.10 -7.97
N GLU A 9 14.65 16.04 -8.87
CA GLU A 9 13.28 15.66 -8.50
C GLU A 9 13.21 14.19 -8.08
N ILE A 10 13.96 13.31 -8.75
CA ILE A 10 14.13 11.90 -8.34
C ILE A 10 14.74 11.83 -6.94
N ASP A 11 15.85 12.52 -6.69
CA ASP A 11 16.56 12.50 -5.41
C ASP A 11 15.70 13.09 -4.28
N ARG A 12 14.92 14.14 -4.55
CA ARG A 12 13.95 14.70 -3.59
C ARG A 12 12.89 13.67 -3.23
N ARG A 13 12.36 12.92 -4.20
CA ARG A 13 11.34 11.90 -3.92
C ARG A 13 11.92 10.68 -3.21
N ILE A 14 13.13 10.25 -3.57
CA ILE A 14 13.89 9.20 -2.87
C ILE A 14 14.06 9.57 -1.39
N LYS A 15 14.51 10.80 -1.09
CA LYS A 15 14.66 11.27 0.30
C LYS A 15 13.35 11.26 1.08
N ARG A 16 12.24 11.64 0.45
CA ARG A 16 10.91 11.57 1.08
C ARG A 16 10.50 10.14 1.38
N LEU A 17 10.67 9.22 0.43
CA LEU A 17 10.36 7.80 0.65
C LEU A 17 11.23 7.19 1.76
N GLN A 18 12.51 7.54 1.82
CA GLN A 18 13.40 7.13 2.91
C GLN A 18 12.91 7.65 4.26
N ALA A 19 12.49 8.91 4.34
CA ALA A 19 11.91 9.47 5.56
C ALA A 19 10.60 8.77 5.95
N GLU A 20 9.73 8.45 4.99
CA GLU A 20 8.49 7.68 5.24
C GLU A 20 8.81 6.28 5.82
N ILE A 21 9.84 5.61 5.30
CA ILE A 21 10.33 4.32 5.81
C ILE A 21 10.87 4.48 7.23
N GLU A 22 11.71 5.47 7.49
CA GLU A 22 12.31 5.70 8.81
C GLU A 22 11.26 6.02 9.89
N ILE A 23 10.25 6.81 9.53
CA ILE A 23 9.12 7.13 10.41
C ILE A 23 8.33 5.85 10.72
N ALA A 24 8.05 5.02 9.71
CA ALA A 24 7.33 3.77 9.90
C ALA A 24 8.14 2.79 10.77
N GLU A 25 9.44 2.63 10.53
CA GLU A 25 10.33 1.80 11.35
C GLU A 25 10.41 2.28 12.79
N THR A 26 10.55 3.58 13.01
CA THR A 26 10.61 4.16 14.37
C THR A 26 9.27 4.01 15.08
N GLY A 27 8.15 4.16 14.36
CA GLY A 27 6.81 3.90 14.88
C GLY A 27 6.62 2.44 15.28
N LEU A 28 7.04 1.50 14.43
CA LEU A 28 7.00 0.06 14.71
C LEU A 28 7.85 -0.30 15.93
N ARG A 29 9.09 0.20 16.02
CA ARG A 29 9.94 0.00 17.21
C ARG A 29 9.29 0.54 18.48
N ARG A 30 8.63 1.69 18.42
CA ARG A 30 7.91 2.24 19.57
C ARG A 30 6.71 1.37 19.98
N ILE A 31 5.97 0.82 19.00
CA ILE A 31 4.87 -0.13 19.26
C ILE A 31 5.42 -1.41 19.88
N GLU A 32 6.55 -1.93 19.38
CA GLU A 32 7.24 -3.08 19.96
C GLU A 32 7.73 -2.79 21.38
N GLU A 33 8.30 -1.63 21.65
CA GLU A 33 8.75 -1.24 23.00
C GLU A 33 7.58 -1.09 23.97
N ILE A 34 6.47 -0.47 23.55
CA ILE A 34 5.26 -0.34 24.36
C ILE A 34 4.61 -1.71 24.55
N GLY A 35 4.53 -2.54 23.51
CA GLY A 35 4.02 -3.90 23.56
C GLY A 35 4.88 -4.82 24.43
N ALA A 36 6.21 -4.67 24.39
CA ALA A 36 7.16 -5.38 25.24
C ALA A 36 7.07 -4.94 26.71
N ARG A 37 6.81 -3.65 26.98
CA ARG A 37 6.53 -3.13 28.32
C ARG A 37 5.14 -3.50 28.84
N ALA A 38 4.16 -3.66 27.95
CA ALA A 38 2.79 -4.08 28.28
C ALA A 38 2.65 -5.61 28.39
N LYS A 39 3.64 -6.38 27.92
CA LYS A 39 3.83 -7.80 28.25
C LYS A 39 4.26 -7.97 29.72
N GLY A 40 3.38 -7.61 30.65
CA GLY A 40 3.27 -8.36 31.90
C GLY A 40 2.98 -9.84 31.60
N PRO A 41 3.02 -10.75 32.59
CA PRO A 41 2.79 -12.18 32.34
C PRO A 41 1.52 -12.33 31.50
N GLU A 42 1.65 -12.93 30.31
CA GLU A 42 0.53 -13.22 29.42
C GLU A 42 -0.44 -14.09 30.21
N VAL A 43 -1.44 -13.46 30.84
CA VAL A 43 -2.58 -14.16 31.41
C VAL A 43 -3.31 -14.70 30.19
N LYS A 44 -2.93 -15.91 29.76
CA LYS A 44 -3.62 -16.64 28.71
C LYS A 44 -5.09 -16.62 29.09
N ASP A 45 -5.88 -15.90 28.31
CA ASP A 45 -7.30 -15.76 28.56
C ASP A 45 -7.93 -17.11 28.20
N TYR A 46 -8.01 -18.00 29.20
CA TYR A 46 -8.59 -19.32 29.06
C TYR A 46 -10.13 -19.27 29.07
N SER A 47 -10.71 -18.08 29.29
CA SER A 47 -12.16 -17.84 29.27
C SER A 47 -12.88 -18.45 28.06
N PRO A 48 -12.34 -18.42 26.82
CA PRO A 48 -12.98 -19.05 25.66
C PRO A 48 -13.01 -20.59 25.76
N TYR A 49 -11.97 -21.20 26.34
CA TYR A 49 -11.92 -22.65 26.57
C TYR A 49 -12.88 -23.08 27.66
N TYR A 50 -13.03 -22.28 28.72
CA TYR A 50 -14.04 -22.51 29.76
C TYR A 50 -15.46 -22.34 29.21
N LEU A 51 -15.70 -21.32 28.37
CA LEU A 51 -16.98 -21.11 27.68
C LEU A 51 -17.33 -22.28 26.76
N ALA A 52 -16.40 -22.71 25.92
CA ALA A 52 -16.59 -23.86 25.03
C ALA A 52 -16.81 -25.17 25.81
N GLY A 53 -16.05 -25.38 26.89
CA GLY A 53 -16.19 -26.52 27.78
C GLY A 53 -17.54 -26.56 28.50
N MET A 54 -18.01 -25.42 29.00
CA MET A 54 -19.36 -25.31 29.59
C MET A 54 -20.45 -25.60 28.57
N LEU A 55 -20.34 -25.07 27.34
CA LEU A 55 -21.33 -25.28 26.28
C LEU A 55 -21.41 -26.77 25.90
N LEU A 56 -20.26 -27.44 25.82
CA LEU A 56 -20.19 -28.90 25.62
C LEU A 56 -20.84 -29.65 26.79
N TRP A 57 -20.58 -29.24 28.02
CA TRP A 57 -21.18 -29.86 29.22
C TRP A 57 -22.70 -29.70 29.27
N PHE A 58 -23.23 -28.53 28.92
CA PHE A 58 -24.67 -28.29 28.82
C PHE A 58 -25.32 -29.09 27.70
N ALA A 59 -24.64 -29.24 26.56
CA ALA A 59 -25.12 -30.08 25.46
C ALA A 59 -25.22 -31.55 25.88
N ILE A 60 -24.18 -32.09 26.55
CA ILE A 60 -24.19 -33.46 27.10
C ILE A 60 -25.31 -33.61 28.14
N GLY A 61 -25.45 -32.64 29.05
CA GLY A 61 -26.50 -32.64 30.07
C GLY A 61 -27.91 -32.65 29.45
N LEU A 62 -28.15 -31.86 28.41
CA LEU A 62 -29.43 -31.82 27.71
C LEU A 62 -29.74 -33.15 27.03
N VAL A 63 -28.76 -33.76 26.36
CA VAL A 63 -28.93 -35.09 25.73
C VAL A 63 -29.26 -36.15 26.77
N LEU A 64 -28.56 -36.16 27.91
CA LEU A 64 -28.84 -37.09 29.01
C LEU A 64 -30.28 -36.93 29.54
N LEU A 65 -30.71 -35.69 29.75
CA LEU A 65 -32.06 -35.37 30.21
C LEU A 65 -33.14 -35.77 29.21
N VAL A 66 -32.89 -35.65 27.91
CA VAL A 66 -33.81 -36.12 26.86
C VAL A 66 -33.89 -37.65 26.82
N VAL A 67 -32.78 -38.35 27.03
CA VAL A 67 -32.75 -39.82 27.09
C VAL A 67 -33.50 -40.33 28.33
N ILE A 68 -33.26 -39.69 29.49
CA ILE A 68 -33.93 -40.03 30.74
C ILE A 68 -35.42 -39.69 30.68
N SER A 69 -35.79 -38.52 30.13
CA SER A 69 -37.20 -38.13 29.99
C SER A 69 -38.00 -39.07 29.07
N LYS A 70 -37.36 -39.63 28.03
CA LYS A 70 -37.96 -40.65 27.16
C LYS A 70 -38.10 -42.02 27.82
N ARG A 71 -37.26 -42.35 28.80
CA ARG A 71 -37.30 -43.63 29.54
C ARG A 71 -38.05 -43.58 30.87
N ALA A 72 -38.35 -42.38 31.38
CA ALA A 72 -39.05 -42.21 32.64
C ALA A 72 -40.57 -42.39 32.46
N PRO A 73 -41.26 -43.10 33.38
CA PRO A 73 -42.71 -43.27 33.34
C PRO A 73 -43.40 -41.92 33.59
N SER A 74 -44.03 -41.38 32.54
CA SER A 74 -45.13 -40.40 32.39
C SER A 74 -45.45 -39.31 33.45
N GLY A 75 -44.64 -39.08 34.49
CA GLY A 75 -44.90 -38.11 35.55
C GLY A 75 -43.81 -37.06 35.78
N VAL A 76 -42.59 -37.27 35.30
CA VAL A 76 -41.47 -36.35 35.56
C VAL A 76 -41.38 -35.31 34.43
N LYS A 77 -42.01 -34.14 34.64
CA LYS A 77 -41.86 -32.98 33.75
C LYS A 77 -40.47 -32.37 33.92
N ILE A 78 -39.51 -32.91 33.18
CA ILE A 78 -38.15 -32.39 33.14
C ILE A 78 -38.17 -31.00 32.45
N PRO A 79 -37.62 -29.94 33.06
CA PRO A 79 -37.64 -28.58 32.52
C PRO A 79 -36.60 -28.40 31.41
N THR A 80 -36.83 -29.03 30.26
CA THR A 80 -35.99 -28.93 29.05
C THR A 80 -35.86 -27.49 28.55
N GLY A 81 -36.88 -26.65 28.78
CA GLY A 81 -36.85 -25.23 28.44
C GLY A 81 -35.76 -24.43 29.17
N LEU A 82 -35.44 -24.79 30.42
CA LEU A 82 -34.38 -24.11 31.18
C LEU A 82 -33.00 -24.43 30.60
N TYR A 83 -32.77 -25.66 30.12
CA TYR A 83 -31.52 -26.04 29.48
C TYR A 83 -31.37 -25.40 28.08
N ALA A 84 -32.45 -25.29 27.32
CA ALA A 84 -32.44 -24.56 26.06
C ALA A 84 -32.11 -23.07 26.27
N LEU A 85 -32.68 -22.45 27.31
CA LEU A 85 -32.38 -21.07 27.70
C LEU A 85 -30.90 -20.90 28.07
N MET A 86 -30.34 -21.83 28.85
CA MET A 86 -28.93 -21.83 29.22
C MET A 86 -28.01 -21.92 27.98
N ILE A 87 -28.32 -22.80 27.03
CA ILE A 87 -27.52 -22.92 25.79
C ILE A 87 -27.54 -21.61 25.00
N VAL A 88 -28.70 -20.96 24.90
CA VAL A 88 -28.81 -19.64 24.23
C VAL A 88 -28.06 -18.56 25.00
N ALA A 89 -28.14 -18.55 26.33
CA ALA A 89 -27.44 -17.57 27.16
C ALA A 89 -25.91 -17.68 27.05
N PHE A 90 -25.36 -18.89 26.86
CA PHE A 90 -23.93 -19.12 26.69
C PHE A 90 -23.45 -19.01 25.23
N SER A 91 -24.33 -19.21 24.24
CA SER A 91 -23.97 -19.07 22.83
C SER A 91 -23.79 -17.61 22.40
N VAL A 92 -24.55 -16.67 22.98
CA VAL A 92 -24.47 -15.24 22.65
C VAL A 92 -23.09 -14.63 22.98
N PRO A 93 -22.52 -14.80 24.18
CA PRO A 93 -21.17 -14.33 24.49
C PRO A 93 -20.08 -15.01 23.64
N LEU A 94 -20.25 -16.30 23.33
CA LEU A 94 -19.29 -17.04 22.50
C LEU A 94 -19.33 -16.56 21.04
N ALA A 95 -20.52 -16.33 20.49
CA ALA A 95 -20.68 -15.75 19.16
C ALA A 95 -20.08 -14.33 19.12
N TYR A 96 -20.37 -13.50 20.13
CA TYR A 96 -19.77 -12.17 20.25
C TYR A 96 -18.24 -12.23 20.30
N TYR A 97 -17.65 -13.15 21.08
CA TYR A 97 -16.21 -13.36 21.14
C TYR A 97 -15.63 -13.78 19.79
N LEU A 98 -16.26 -14.73 19.09
CA LEU A 98 -15.81 -15.18 17.77
C LEU A 98 -15.85 -14.05 16.73
N LEU A 99 -16.92 -13.25 16.71
CA LEU A 99 -17.02 -12.08 15.81
C LEU A 99 -16.01 -10.99 16.14
N THR A 100 -15.66 -10.80 17.42
CA THR A 100 -14.75 -9.72 17.85
C THR A 100 -13.28 -10.12 17.74
N ARG A 101 -12.96 -11.42 17.75
CA ARG A 101 -11.60 -11.94 17.63
C ARG A 101 -10.93 -11.56 16.31
N GLU A 102 -11.68 -11.51 15.21
CA GLU A 102 -11.14 -11.13 13.89
C GLU A 102 -10.88 -9.63 13.75
N ARG A 103 -11.49 -8.78 14.60
CA ARG A 103 -11.34 -7.32 14.54
C ARG A 103 -10.19 -6.75 15.36
N LYS A 104 -9.40 -7.59 16.04
CA LYS A 104 -8.13 -7.13 16.63
C LYS A 104 -7.13 -6.96 15.49
N GLU A 105 -7.24 -5.87 14.74
CA GLU A 105 -6.18 -5.38 13.86
C GLU A 105 -4.90 -5.29 14.70
N GLU A 106 -3.85 -5.97 14.25
CA GLU A 106 -2.55 -5.91 14.93
C GLU A 106 -2.08 -4.45 14.93
N PRO A 107 -1.83 -3.85 16.12
CA PRO A 107 -1.36 -2.49 16.18
C PRO A 107 -0.05 -2.36 15.38
N GLY A 108 -0.06 -1.51 14.35
CA GLY A 108 1.09 -1.30 13.46
C GLY A 108 1.06 -2.06 12.13
N LYS A 109 0.03 -2.86 11.83
CA LYS A 109 -0.10 -3.55 10.53
C LYS A 109 -0.06 -2.58 9.35
N ASP A 110 -0.77 -1.44 9.46
CA ASP A 110 -0.77 -0.41 8.41
C ASP A 110 0.59 0.24 8.21
N LEU A 111 1.35 0.44 9.30
CA LEU A 111 2.70 0.98 9.25
C LEU A 111 3.65 -0.01 8.57
N LEU A 112 3.53 -1.29 8.89
CA LEU A 112 4.32 -2.37 8.28
C LEU A 112 4.01 -2.52 6.78
N GLU A 113 2.72 -2.48 6.39
CA GLU A 113 2.33 -2.51 4.99
C GLU A 113 2.89 -1.29 4.23
N ARG A 114 2.79 -0.10 4.83
CA ARG A 114 3.28 1.14 4.22
C ARG A 114 4.81 1.17 4.10
N GLU A 115 5.54 0.70 5.11
CA GLU A 115 6.99 0.53 5.06
C GLU A 115 7.39 -0.42 3.92
N ARG A 116 6.73 -1.58 3.82
CA ARG A 116 7.01 -2.58 2.78
C ARG A 116 6.77 -2.01 1.38
N MET A 117 5.65 -1.31 1.18
CA MET A 117 5.33 -0.68 -0.11
C MET A 117 6.34 0.41 -0.46
N ALA A 118 6.67 1.30 0.49
CA ALA A 118 7.65 2.38 0.26
C ALA A 118 9.04 1.82 -0.08
N ARG A 119 9.48 0.76 0.62
CA ARG A 119 10.76 0.10 0.34
C ARG A 119 10.75 -0.61 -1.01
N LEU A 120 9.63 -1.22 -1.39
CA LEU A 120 9.47 -1.84 -2.71
C LEU A 120 9.58 -0.78 -3.83
N VAL A 121 8.83 0.32 -3.74
CA VAL A 121 8.86 1.39 -4.75
C VAL A 121 10.23 2.06 -4.82
N LEU A 122 10.88 2.27 -3.68
CA LEU A 122 12.24 2.82 -3.64
C LEU A 122 13.23 1.93 -4.42
N LYS A 123 13.29 0.64 -4.10
CA LYS A 123 14.29 -0.28 -4.66
C LYS A 123 13.97 -0.75 -6.08
N ALA A 124 12.70 -0.99 -6.37
CA ALA A 124 12.27 -1.57 -7.65
C ALA A 124 11.92 -0.51 -8.70
N PHE A 125 11.60 0.72 -8.30
CA PHE A 125 11.25 1.80 -9.24
C PHE A 125 12.23 2.96 -9.22
N TYR A 126 12.38 3.66 -8.10
CA TYR A 126 13.14 4.92 -8.07
C TYR A 126 14.66 4.74 -8.22
N GLU A 127 15.25 3.74 -7.58
CA GLU A 127 16.68 3.46 -7.73
C GLU A 127 17.06 3.06 -9.18
N PRO A 128 16.34 2.13 -9.85
CA PRO A 128 16.53 1.85 -11.27
C PRO A 128 16.29 3.07 -12.15
N LEU A 129 15.23 3.83 -11.91
CA LEU A 129 14.90 5.05 -12.66
C LEU A 129 16.05 6.06 -12.60
N ARG A 130 16.57 6.34 -11.40
CA ARG A 130 17.71 7.24 -11.19
C ARG A 130 18.92 6.81 -12.02
N ARG A 131 19.29 5.52 -11.93
CA ARG A 131 20.44 4.95 -12.65
C ARG A 131 20.25 5.02 -14.17
N ALA A 132 19.04 4.73 -14.65
CA ALA A 132 18.73 4.78 -16.07
C ALA A 132 18.79 6.22 -16.61
N VAL A 133 18.23 7.18 -15.89
CA VAL A 133 18.30 8.61 -16.26
C VAL A 133 19.74 9.12 -16.21
N GLU A 134 20.53 8.75 -15.20
CA GLU A 134 21.93 9.15 -15.07
C GLU A 134 22.77 8.68 -16.27
N ARG A 135 22.53 7.45 -16.74
CA ARG A 135 23.28 6.80 -17.83
C ARG A 135 22.72 7.04 -19.23
N ASP A 136 21.59 7.74 -19.37
CA ASP A 136 20.78 7.77 -20.60
C ASP A 136 20.34 6.41 -21.13
N ASP A 137 20.18 5.43 -20.24
CA ASP A 137 19.90 4.06 -20.65
C ASP A 137 18.42 3.89 -20.97
N ARG A 138 18.06 4.18 -22.23
CA ARG A 138 16.70 4.04 -22.75
C ARG A 138 16.17 2.61 -22.61
N LYS A 139 17.03 1.60 -22.80
CA LYS A 139 16.63 0.19 -22.66
C LYS A 139 16.31 -0.17 -21.21
N ALA A 140 17.04 0.40 -20.26
CA ALA A 140 16.71 0.26 -18.84
C ALA A 140 15.36 0.93 -18.49
N LEU A 141 15.01 2.06 -19.12
CA LEU A 141 13.71 2.69 -18.94
C LEU A 141 12.56 1.84 -19.53
N GLU A 142 12.75 1.23 -20.70
CA GLU A 142 11.79 0.27 -21.27
C GLU A 142 11.59 -0.93 -20.35
N THR A 143 12.70 -1.51 -19.85
CA THR A 143 12.65 -2.65 -18.93
C THR A 143 11.90 -2.28 -17.64
N LEU A 144 12.10 -1.05 -17.15
CA LEU A 144 11.41 -0.55 -15.97
C LEU A 144 9.90 -0.38 -16.22
N ALA A 145 9.52 0.09 -17.40
CA ALA A 145 8.12 0.20 -17.79
C ALA A 145 7.44 -1.18 -17.89
N ASP A 146 8.13 -2.14 -18.51
CA ASP A 146 7.66 -3.53 -18.62
C ASP A 146 7.50 -4.18 -17.24
N GLU A 147 8.46 -3.97 -16.34
CA GLU A 147 8.38 -4.48 -14.97
C GLU A 147 7.18 -3.88 -14.23
N LEU A 148 6.91 -2.58 -14.40
CA LEU A 148 5.76 -1.93 -13.79
C LEU A 148 4.42 -2.51 -14.28
N LEU A 149 4.35 -2.95 -15.54
CA LEU A 149 3.15 -3.58 -16.11
C LEU A 149 3.00 -5.05 -15.71
N ARG A 150 4.12 -5.77 -15.54
CA ARG A 150 4.12 -7.21 -15.24
C ARG A 150 4.01 -7.52 -13.75
N ASN A 151 4.49 -6.63 -12.89
CA ASN A 151 4.57 -6.85 -11.46
C ASN A 151 3.40 -6.17 -10.72
N PRO A 152 2.33 -6.91 -10.38
CA PRO A 152 1.15 -6.34 -9.73
C PRO A 152 1.45 -5.80 -8.33
N ALA A 153 2.46 -6.34 -7.64
CA ALA A 153 2.86 -5.84 -6.33
C ALA A 153 3.49 -4.44 -6.42
N LEU A 154 4.33 -4.21 -7.44
CA LEU A 154 4.92 -2.90 -7.70
C LEU A 154 3.86 -1.89 -8.14
N ALA A 155 3.00 -2.27 -9.08
CA ALA A 155 1.92 -1.41 -9.57
C ALA A 155 0.99 -0.98 -8.43
N ASN A 156 0.56 -1.92 -7.58
CA ASN A 156 -0.27 -1.64 -6.42
C ASN A 156 0.45 -0.72 -5.41
N ALA A 157 1.75 -0.93 -5.18
CA ALA A 157 2.52 -0.06 -4.28
C ALA A 157 2.64 1.38 -4.82
N ILE A 158 2.83 1.57 -6.13
CA ILE A 158 2.81 2.90 -6.77
C ILE A 158 1.46 3.60 -6.57
N GLU A 159 0.36 2.88 -6.80
CA GLU A 159 -0.99 3.43 -6.67
C GLU A 159 -1.33 3.78 -5.20
N ARG A 160 -1.07 2.87 -4.25
CA ARG A 160 -1.37 3.08 -2.83
C ARG A 160 -0.50 4.15 -2.17
N LEU A 161 0.71 4.39 -2.67
CA LEU A 161 1.56 5.49 -2.21
C LEU A 161 1.23 6.83 -2.88
N GLY A 162 0.25 6.87 -3.79
CA GLY A 162 -0.20 8.09 -4.46
C GLY A 162 0.79 8.63 -5.49
N GLU A 163 1.61 7.76 -6.08
CA GLU A 163 2.59 8.14 -7.12
C GLU A 163 1.92 8.41 -8.48
N GLY A 164 0.69 7.95 -8.66
CA GLY A 164 -0.10 8.07 -9.89
C GLY A 164 -0.54 6.71 -10.43
N ASP A 165 -1.10 6.69 -11.64
CA ASP A 165 -1.49 5.46 -12.33
C ASP A 165 -0.22 4.74 -12.87
N PRO A 166 0.05 3.48 -12.45
CA PRO A 166 1.19 2.71 -12.94
C PRO A 166 1.24 2.56 -14.46
N LYS A 167 0.09 2.46 -15.14
CA LYS A 167 0.03 2.30 -16.59
C LYS A 167 0.43 3.58 -17.32
N VAL A 168 -0.01 4.72 -16.80
CA VAL A 168 0.35 6.04 -17.34
C VAL A 168 1.84 6.30 -17.13
N ILE A 169 2.39 5.91 -15.98
CA ILE A 169 3.83 5.99 -15.71
C ILE A 169 4.61 5.08 -16.66
N ALA A 170 4.20 3.81 -16.83
CA ALA A 170 4.85 2.89 -17.75
C ALA A 170 4.84 3.42 -19.18
N TYR A 171 3.69 3.93 -19.63
CA TYR A 171 3.56 4.53 -20.95
C TYR A 171 4.46 5.75 -21.13
N ALA A 172 4.53 6.65 -20.13
CA ALA A 172 5.46 7.78 -20.15
C ALA A 172 6.93 7.34 -20.26
N LEU A 173 7.34 6.29 -19.54
CA LEU A 173 8.69 5.75 -19.65
C LEU A 173 8.98 5.15 -21.04
N LEU A 174 8.02 4.43 -21.62
CA LEU A 174 8.14 3.88 -22.99
C LEU A 174 8.23 5.00 -24.03
N LEU A 175 7.39 6.04 -23.89
CA LEU A 175 7.37 7.19 -24.77
C LEU A 175 8.69 7.95 -24.71
N TYR A 176 9.26 8.14 -23.52
CA TYR A 176 10.58 8.75 -23.38
C TYR A 176 11.68 7.90 -24.04
N ALA A 177 11.68 6.59 -23.79
CA ALA A 177 12.69 5.69 -24.36
C ALA A 177 12.64 5.64 -25.89
N ASN A 178 11.43 5.65 -26.46
CA ASN A 178 11.18 5.53 -27.89
C ASN A 178 10.89 6.85 -28.60
N PHE A 179 11.23 7.98 -27.97
CA PHE A 179 10.94 9.30 -28.52
C PHE A 179 11.54 9.49 -29.93
N ARG A 180 10.70 10.00 -30.84
CA ARG A 180 11.01 10.32 -32.25
C ARG A 180 10.38 11.65 -32.61
N ASP A 181 10.96 12.33 -33.60
CA ASP A 181 10.42 13.57 -34.15
C ASP A 181 8.97 13.34 -34.64
N GLY A 182 8.04 14.22 -34.25
CA GLY A 182 6.60 14.09 -34.53
C GLY A 182 5.75 13.52 -33.39
N LEU A 183 6.36 13.15 -32.25
CA LEU A 183 5.65 12.69 -31.04
C LEU A 183 5.54 13.79 -29.97
N GLU A 184 5.87 15.04 -30.28
CA GLU A 184 5.91 16.14 -29.31
C GLU A 184 4.52 16.38 -28.68
N ASP A 185 3.46 16.31 -29.46
CA ASP A 185 2.08 16.46 -28.97
C ASP A 185 1.69 15.33 -28.00
N GLU A 186 2.07 14.09 -28.33
CA GLU A 186 1.82 12.91 -27.48
C GLU A 186 2.60 12.99 -26.16
N VAL A 187 3.84 13.49 -26.21
CA VAL A 187 4.66 13.75 -25.02
C VAL A 187 4.04 14.85 -24.16
N ALA A 188 3.54 15.92 -24.78
CA ALA A 188 2.88 17.01 -24.06
C ALA A 188 1.59 16.55 -23.37
N GLU A 189 0.70 15.85 -24.08
CA GLU A 189 -0.53 15.31 -23.50
C GLU A 189 -0.23 14.32 -22.36
N THR A 190 0.75 13.44 -22.57
CA THR A 190 1.13 12.46 -21.54
C THR A 190 1.72 13.14 -20.30
N ALA A 191 2.54 14.18 -20.47
CA ALA A 191 3.10 14.94 -19.36
C ALA A 191 2.05 15.69 -18.52
N GLU A 192 0.91 16.03 -19.10
CA GLU A 192 -0.23 16.61 -18.36
C GLU A 192 -0.94 15.56 -17.49
N ARG A 193 -1.04 14.32 -17.99
CA ARG A 193 -1.73 13.20 -17.32
C ARG A 193 -0.89 12.52 -16.25
N VAL A 194 0.45 12.57 -16.36
CA VAL A 194 1.36 11.99 -15.36
C VAL A 194 1.40 12.84 -14.10
N HIS A 195 0.89 12.28 -12.99
CA HIS A 195 0.98 12.92 -11.66
C HIS A 195 2.38 12.82 -11.03
N ASN A 196 3.15 11.79 -11.41
CA ASN A 196 4.49 11.56 -10.89
C ASN A 196 5.46 12.67 -11.36
N LYS A 197 5.90 13.53 -10.43
CA LYS A 197 6.74 14.70 -10.77
C LYS A 197 8.06 14.33 -11.44
N PRO A 198 8.84 13.34 -10.95
CA PRO A 198 10.05 12.88 -11.63
C PRO A 198 9.82 12.45 -13.09
N VAL A 199 8.80 11.62 -13.34
CA VAL A 199 8.49 11.14 -14.70
C VAL A 199 7.94 12.26 -15.59
N LYS A 200 7.16 13.18 -15.02
CA LYS A 200 6.71 14.38 -15.73
C LYS A 200 7.89 15.27 -16.14
N ALA A 201 8.83 15.53 -15.23
CA ALA A 201 10.05 16.28 -15.53
C ALA A 201 10.88 15.60 -16.61
N LEU A 202 10.94 14.26 -16.60
CA LEU A 202 11.60 13.46 -17.62
C LEU A 202 10.97 13.71 -19.01
N LEU A 203 9.64 13.64 -19.15
CA LEU A 203 8.96 13.93 -20.42
C LEU A 203 9.14 15.39 -20.87
N GLN A 204 8.99 16.36 -19.95
CA GLN A 204 9.17 17.78 -20.25
C GLN A 204 10.57 18.10 -20.77
N SER A 205 11.59 17.34 -20.35
CA SER A 205 12.96 17.52 -20.84
C SER A 205 13.13 17.27 -22.34
N LEU A 206 12.19 16.54 -22.98
CA LEU A 206 12.13 16.31 -24.42
C LEU A 206 11.49 17.49 -25.19
N LEU A 207 10.57 18.21 -24.55
CA LEU A 207 9.79 19.30 -25.16
C LEU A 207 10.49 20.67 -25.08
N GLU A 208 11.35 20.88 -24.08
CA GLU A 208 12.11 22.12 -24.02
C GLU A 208 13.03 22.22 -25.25
N PRO A 209 13.00 23.32 -26.02
CA PRO A 209 13.82 23.45 -27.22
C PRO A 209 15.31 23.24 -26.88
N LYS A 210 16.06 22.58 -27.80
CA LYS A 210 17.53 22.65 -27.80
C LYS A 210 17.87 24.14 -27.86
N GLY A 211 18.64 24.63 -26.88
CA GLY A 211 18.83 26.05 -26.61
C GLY A 211 18.92 26.89 -27.87
N TYR A 212 17.99 27.83 -28.01
CA TYR A 212 18.17 28.98 -28.88
C TYR A 212 19.33 29.75 -28.27
N ASN A 213 20.52 29.65 -28.86
CA ASN A 213 21.56 30.64 -28.63
C ASN A 213 20.92 31.98 -29.00
N GLY A 214 20.78 32.86 -28.01
CA GLY A 214 20.51 34.26 -28.25
C GLY A 214 21.71 34.86 -28.97
N GLU A 215 21.79 34.66 -30.29
CA GLU A 215 22.38 35.68 -31.14
C GLU A 215 21.41 36.84 -31.14
N GLU A 216 21.77 37.86 -30.36
CA GLU A 216 21.31 39.22 -30.54
C GLU A 216 21.37 39.54 -32.04
N ARG A 217 20.21 39.48 -32.72
CA ARG A 217 20.05 40.32 -33.90
C ARG A 217 19.95 41.74 -33.40
N SER A 218 21.10 42.39 -33.38
CA SER A 218 21.23 43.84 -33.48
C SER A 218 20.22 44.31 -34.52
N ILE A 219 19.18 44.99 -34.07
CA ILE A 219 18.41 45.86 -34.97
C ILE A 219 19.30 47.10 -35.16
N GLU A 220 20.29 46.98 -36.04
CA GLU A 220 20.77 48.14 -36.78
C GLU A 220 19.68 48.49 -37.80
N GLY A 221 18.76 49.35 -37.37
CA GLY A 221 17.86 50.08 -38.24
C GLY A 221 18.37 51.49 -38.36
N GLU A 222 19.13 51.73 -39.43
CA GLU A 222 19.57 53.04 -39.90
C GLU A 222 18.42 54.06 -39.86
N GLY A 223 18.57 55.08 -39.02
CA GLY A 223 17.83 56.33 -39.13
C GLY A 223 18.76 57.39 -39.69
N ASN A 224 18.89 57.45 -41.01
CA ASN A 224 19.50 58.58 -41.69
C ASN A 224 18.62 59.01 -42.89
N GLU A 225 18.20 60.27 -42.83
CA GLU A 225 17.89 61.20 -43.93
C GLU A 225 16.82 60.80 -44.97
N VAL A 226 15.66 61.49 -44.95
CA VAL A 226 15.30 62.61 -45.86
C VAL A 226 14.30 63.52 -45.16
#